data_AF-A0AA95KAE3-F1
#
_entry.id   AF-A0AA95KAE3-F1
#
_cell.length_a   1.000
_cell.length_b   1.000
_cell.length_c   1.000
_cell.angle_alpha   90.00
_cell.angle_beta   90.00
_cell.angle_gamma   90.00
#
_symmetry.space_group_name_H-M   'P 1'
#
loop_
_entity.id
_entity.type
_entity.pdbx_description
1 polymer ?
#
loop_
_entity_poly.entity_id
_entity_poly.type
_entity_poly.pdbx_seq_one_letter_code
_entity_poly.pdbx_strand_id
1 'polypeptide(L)'
;MMHCVEFDFREIDNLTDFYQKAILAFELPKWFGQNLDALWDVLTGEIALPVEVIFSHINQHQLTKFVEVITVFREAEQALGGQLIFHCRASQSDPA
;
A
#
# COMPACT_ATOMS: atom_id res chain seq x y z
N MET A 1 -17.78 -9.11 4.28
CA MET A 1 -17.60 -7.64 4.34
C MET A 1 -16.22 -7.37 3.79
N MET A 2 -16.08 -6.51 2.79
CA MET A 2 -14.75 -6.06 2.33
C MET A 2 -14.30 -4.94 3.26
N HIS A 3 -13.05 -4.98 3.72
CA HIS A 3 -12.48 -3.92 4.55
C HIS A 3 -11.57 -3.04 3.71
N CYS A 4 -11.48 -1.77 4.10
CA CYS A 4 -10.74 -0.75 3.36
C CYS A 4 -9.57 -0.28 4.21
N VAL A 5 -8.38 -0.25 3.62
CA VAL A 5 -7.15 0.28 4.20
C VAL A 5 -6.68 1.47 3.37
N GLU A 6 -6.50 2.61 4.02
CA GLU A 6 -6.04 3.83 3.36
C GLU A 6 -4.66 4.25 3.87
N PHE A 7 -3.77 4.54 2.93
CA PHE A 7 -2.47 5.15 3.16
C PHE A 7 -2.52 6.60 2.67
N ASP A 8 -2.59 7.55 3.62
CA ASP A 8 -2.51 8.97 3.31
C ASP A 8 -1.04 9.40 3.10
N PHE A 9 -0.68 9.69 1.86
CA PHE A 9 0.69 10.07 1.49
C PHE A 9 1.09 11.48 1.96
N ARG A 10 0.19 12.25 2.59
CA ARG A 10 0.58 13.45 3.34
C ARG A 10 1.33 13.13 4.64
N GLU A 11 1.21 11.89 5.12
CA GLU A 11 1.85 11.41 6.35
C GLU A 11 2.95 10.37 6.06
N ILE A 12 3.37 10.23 4.80
CA ILE A 12 4.35 9.23 4.34
C ILE A 12 5.42 9.93 3.52
N ASP A 13 6.57 10.19 4.15
CA ASP A 13 7.68 10.84 3.48
C ASP A 13 8.62 9.82 2.85
N ASN A 14 8.79 8.64 3.47
CA ASN A 14 9.76 7.63 3.05
C ASN A 14 9.27 6.18 3.26
N LEU A 15 10.08 5.21 2.82
CA LEU A 15 9.74 3.77 2.91
C LEU A 15 9.58 3.29 4.35
N THR A 16 10.37 3.80 5.30
CA THR A 16 10.23 3.46 6.72
C THR A 16 8.85 3.89 7.22
N ASP A 17 8.41 5.11 6.92
CA ASP A 17 7.07 5.58 7.34
C ASP A 17 5.97 4.70 6.74
N PHE A 18 6.12 4.35 5.46
CA PHE A 18 5.19 3.46 4.77
C PHE A 18 5.08 2.10 5.49
N TYR A 19 6.22 1.45 5.76
CA TYR A 19 6.21 0.15 6.41
C TYR A 19 5.68 0.21 7.85
N GLN A 20 5.97 1.27 8.60
CA GLN A 20 5.39 1.46 9.94
C GLN A 20 3.87 1.57 9.88
N LYS A 21 3.33 2.33 8.91
CA LYS A 21 1.88 2.38 8.70
C LYS A 21 1.31 1.03 8.25
N ALA A 22 2.00 0.30 7.38
CA ALA A 22 1.55 -1.01 6.92
C ALA A 22 1.47 -2.03 8.06
N ILE A 23 2.45 -2.02 8.98
CA ILE A 23 2.43 -2.85 10.19
C ILE A 23 1.19 -2.59 11.02
N LEU A 24 0.84 -1.32 11.23
CA LEU A 24 -0.33 -0.94 12.03
C LEU A 24 -1.64 -1.26 11.30
N ALA A 25 -1.72 -0.96 10.00
CA ALA A 25 -2.94 -1.08 9.21
C ALA A 25 -3.34 -2.55 8.94
N PHE A 26 -2.35 -3.42 8.75
CA PHE A 26 -2.57 -4.85 8.50
C PHE A 26 -2.33 -5.73 9.73
N GLU A 27 -2.09 -5.13 10.90
CA GLU A 27 -1.79 -5.82 12.15
C GLU A 27 -0.62 -6.82 12.03
N LEU A 28 0.42 -6.43 11.28
CA LEU A 28 1.53 -7.32 10.94
C LEU A 28 2.39 -7.66 12.17
N PRO A 29 3.01 -8.86 12.19
CA PRO A 29 3.85 -9.27 13.29
C PRO A 29 5.11 -8.41 13.42
N LYS A 30 5.67 -8.36 14.65
CA LYS A 30 6.89 -7.59 14.96
C LYS A 30 8.12 -7.98 14.15
N TRP A 31 8.12 -9.16 13.53
CA TRP A 31 9.21 -9.67 12.70
C TRP A 31 9.03 -9.36 11.21
N PHE A 32 8.03 -8.55 10.82
CA PHE A 32 7.86 -8.09 9.45
C PHE A 32 9.15 -7.44 8.91
N GLY A 33 9.64 -7.94 7.78
CA GLY A 33 10.97 -7.63 7.25
C GLY A 33 11.16 -6.22 6.68
N GLN A 34 10.08 -5.44 6.50
CA GLN A 34 10.11 -4.06 5.99
C GLN A 34 10.89 -3.92 4.67
N ASN A 35 10.62 -4.81 3.72
CA ASN A 35 11.14 -4.80 2.36
C ASN A 35 10.06 -5.26 1.37
N LEU A 36 10.35 -5.24 0.07
CA LEU A 36 9.36 -5.56 -0.98
C LEU A 36 8.93 -7.03 -0.96
N ASP A 37 9.85 -7.97 -0.73
CA ASP A 37 9.55 -9.40 -0.66
C ASP A 37 8.63 -9.70 0.53
N ALA A 38 8.95 -9.14 1.70
CA ALA A 38 8.09 -9.27 2.88
C ALA A 38 6.72 -8.64 2.66
N LEU A 39 6.65 -7.51 1.95
CA LEU A 39 5.38 -6.87 1.59
C LEU A 39 4.55 -7.78 0.67
N TRP A 40 5.16 -8.41 -0.32
CA TRP A 40 4.49 -9.38 -1.18
C TRP A 40 3.92 -10.55 -0.40
N ASP A 41 4.72 -11.15 0.49
CA ASP A 41 4.32 -12.31 1.29
C ASP A 41 3.08 -11.99 2.14
N VAL A 42 3.07 -10.83 2.82
CA VAL A 42 1.92 -10.48 3.66
C VAL A 42 0.68 -10.18 2.83
N LEU A 43 0.80 -9.44 1.71
CA LEU A 43 -0.34 -9.09 0.86
C LEU A 43 -1.01 -10.33 0.26
N THR A 44 -0.22 -11.36 -0.09
CA THR A 44 -0.72 -12.55 -0.80
C THR A 44 -1.04 -13.73 0.10
N GLY A 45 -0.59 -13.72 1.36
CA GLY A 45 -0.74 -14.89 2.25
C GLY A 45 -1.12 -14.61 3.70
N GLU A 46 -0.90 -13.41 4.24
CA GLU A 46 -1.09 -13.17 5.68
C GLU A 46 -2.23 -12.21 6.01
N ILE A 47 -2.48 -11.19 5.20
CA ILE A 47 -3.53 -10.22 5.49
C ILE A 47 -4.93 -10.82 5.31
N ALA A 48 -5.91 -10.24 5.99
CA ALA A 48 -7.30 -10.60 5.76
C ALA A 48 -7.72 -10.24 4.32
N LEU A 49 -8.55 -11.08 3.70
CA LEU A 49 -9.14 -10.87 2.39
C LEU A 49 -10.67 -11.07 2.46
N PRO A 50 -11.48 -10.40 1.62
CA PRO A 50 -11.07 -9.41 0.62
C PRO A 50 -10.77 -8.04 1.22
N VAL A 51 -9.87 -7.29 0.58
CA VAL A 51 -9.41 -5.96 1.00
C VAL A 51 -9.37 -4.97 -0.17
N GLU A 52 -9.73 -3.74 0.11
CA GLU A 52 -9.49 -2.58 -0.76
C GLU A 52 -8.36 -1.74 -0.16
N VAL A 53 -7.31 -1.47 -0.93
CA VAL A 53 -6.17 -0.64 -0.52
C VAL A 53 -6.14 0.64 -1.33
N ILE A 54 -6.09 1.78 -0.64
CA ILE A 54 -6.11 3.10 -1.26
C ILE A 54 -4.84 3.85 -0.87
N PHE A 55 -4.05 4.26 -1.87
CA PHE A 55 -3.03 5.29 -1.70
C PHE A 55 -3.67 6.64 -2.06
N SER A 56 -3.91 7.49 -1.06
CA SER A 56 -4.51 8.81 -1.24
C SER A 56 -3.47 9.91 -1.12
N HIS A 57 -3.74 11.05 -1.77
CA HIS A 57 -2.89 12.24 -1.74
C HIS A 57 -1.43 12.00 -2.17
N ILE A 58 -1.18 11.03 -3.05
CA ILE A 58 0.17 10.79 -3.56
C ILE A 58 0.53 11.86 -4.60
N ASN A 59 1.66 12.54 -4.42
CA ASN A 59 2.14 13.52 -5.39
C ASN A 59 3.08 12.90 -6.45
N GLN A 60 3.43 13.66 -7.48
CA GLN A 60 4.27 13.16 -8.59
C GLN A 60 5.66 12.68 -8.13
N HIS A 61 6.26 13.35 -7.14
CA HIS A 61 7.56 12.94 -6.61
C HIS A 61 7.45 11.61 -5.84
N GLN A 62 6.40 11.45 -5.03
CA GLN A 62 6.12 10.22 -4.31
C GLN A 62 5.76 9.06 -5.25
N LEU A 63 5.03 9.31 -6.34
CA LEU A 63 4.78 8.29 -7.37
C LEU A 63 6.08 7.67 -7.90
N THR A 64 7.09 8.50 -8.17
CA THR A 64 8.42 8.00 -8.58
C THR A 64 9.13 7.30 -7.43
N LYS A 65 9.10 7.88 -6.23
CA LYS A 65 9.80 7.34 -5.05
C LYS A 65 9.27 5.98 -4.60
N PHE A 66 7.96 5.76 -4.72
CA PHE A 66 7.28 4.56 -4.26
C PHE A 66 6.86 3.62 -5.41
N VAL A 67 7.45 3.79 -6.60
CA VAL A 67 7.09 3.02 -7.80
C VAL A 67 7.15 1.51 -7.55
N GLU A 68 8.16 1.02 -6.84
CA GLU A 68 8.31 -0.41 -6.55
C GLU A 68 7.23 -0.92 -5.59
N VAL A 69 6.88 -0.13 -4.56
CA VAL A 69 5.78 -0.45 -3.64
C VAL A 69 4.46 -0.52 -4.39
N ILE A 70 4.18 0.48 -5.23
CA ILE A 70 2.97 0.53 -6.07
C ILE A 70 2.90 -0.71 -6.98
N THR A 71 4.02 -1.11 -7.57
CA THR A 71 4.11 -2.32 -8.40
C THR A 71 3.74 -3.57 -7.62
N VAL A 72 4.25 -3.74 -6.39
CA VAL A 72 3.91 -4.91 -5.54
C VAL A 72 2.40 -4.99 -5.28
N PHE A 73 1.73 -3.87 -4.97
CA PHE A 73 0.26 -3.88 -4.80
C PHE A 73 -0.49 -4.22 -6.09
N ARG A 74 -0.02 -3.74 -7.25
CA ARG A 74 -0.62 -4.06 -8.56
C ARG A 74 -0.45 -5.54 -8.92
N GLU A 75 0.72 -6.11 -8.65
CA GLU A 75 0.97 -7.53 -8.89
C GLU A 75 0.16 -8.40 -7.93
N ALA A 76 0.02 -8.00 -6.66
CA ALA A 76 -0.81 -8.71 -5.69
C ALA A 76 -2.31 -8.68 -6.08
N GLU A 77 -2.82 -7.54 -6.55
CA GLU A 77 -4.18 -7.40 -7.10
C GLU A 77 -4.43 -8.40 -8.25
N GLN A 78 -3.47 -8.54 -9.16
CA GLN A 78 -3.54 -9.50 -10.27
C GLN A 78 -3.49 -10.95 -9.77
N ALA A 79 -2.54 -11.27 -8.89
CA ALA A 79 -2.34 -12.62 -8.36
C ALA A 79 -3.54 -13.13 -7.57
N LEU A 80 -4.22 -12.24 -6.84
CA LEU A 80 -5.36 -12.57 -5.97
C LEU A 80 -6.72 -12.50 -6.68
N GLY A 81 -6.76 -12.23 -7.99
CA GLY A 81 -7.98 -12.32 -8.79
C GLY A 81 -9.14 -11.48 -8.28
N GLY A 82 -8.85 -10.29 -7.72
CA GLY A 82 -9.86 -9.36 -7.19
C GLY A 82 -10.22 -9.54 -5.72
N GLN A 83 -9.54 -10.43 -4.98
CA GLN A 83 -9.65 -10.41 -3.51
C GLN A 83 -8.91 -9.22 -2.88
N LEU A 84 -7.86 -8.72 -3.53
CA LEU A 84 -7.24 -7.44 -3.25
C LEU A 84 -7.57 -6.50 -4.40
N ILE A 85 -8.09 -5.32 -4.07
CA ILE A 85 -8.34 -4.23 -5.02
C ILE A 85 -7.42 -3.07 -4.65
N PHE A 86 -6.69 -2.52 -5.62
CA PHE A 86 -5.73 -1.45 -5.38
C PHE A 86 -6.05 -0.16 -6.13
N HIS A 87 -6.13 0.94 -5.39
CA HIS A 87 -6.33 2.28 -5.92
C HIS A 87 -5.16 3.20 -5.58
N CYS A 88 -4.63 3.88 -6.60
CA CYS A 88 -3.61 4.90 -6.44
C CYS A 88 -4.19 6.23 -6.93
N ARG A 89 -4.47 7.15 -5.99
CA ARG A 89 -5.16 8.42 -6.25
C ARG A 89 -4.19 9.57 -6.03
N ALA A 90 -3.78 10.17 -7.14
CA ALA A 90 -2.94 11.36 -7.09
C ALA A 90 -3.65 12.50 -6.35
N SER A 91 -2.89 13.31 -5.62
CA SER A 91 -3.37 14.60 -5.17
C SER A 91 -3.84 15.37 -6.39
N GLN A 92 -5.09 15.85 -6.39
CA GLN A 92 -5.48 16.87 -7.35
C GLN A 92 -4.50 18.03 -7.14
N SER A 93 -3.75 18.38 -8.19
CA SER A 93 -2.96 19.60 -8.17
C SER A 93 -3.90 20.74 -7.82
N ASP A 94 -3.66 21.42 -6.69
CA ASP A 94 -4.29 22.73 -6.49
C ASP A 94 -3.99 23.56 -7.75
N PRO A 95 -5.00 24.13 -8.42
CA PRO A 95 -4.73 25.05 -9.50
C PRO A 95 -3.92 26.21 -8.92
N ALA A 96 -2.74 26.41 -9.50
CA ALA A 96 -1.79 27.47 -9.15
C ALA A 96 -2.41 28.87 -9.09
#